data_AF-A0A5Q4E7F3-F1
#
_entry.id   AF-A0A5Q4E7F3-F1
#
_cell.length_a   1.000
_cell.length_b   1.000
_cell.length_c   1.000
_cell.angle_alpha   90.00
_cell.angle_beta   90.00
_cell.angle_gamma   90.00
#
_symmetry.space_group_name_H-M   'P 1'
#
loop_
_entity.id
_entity.type
_entity.pdbx_description
1 polymer ?
#
loop_
_entity_poly.entity_id
_entity_poly.type
_entity_poly.pdbx_seq_one_letter_code
_entity_poly.pdbx_strand_id
1 'polypeptide(L)'
;MSTVATGNSAMEFLYCFANTSLTQRVLDYLLRQMKLQVDAVTVIFLNDCWVVQLKLDLAADAEHWANCWAVLNENGIPYQPTTAVALALRDLRAGCSPIEVMNRHHLSIVSHGQPQPDAVDCFQEIFVAGLGYCPPSLI
;
A
#
# COMPACT_ATOMS: atom_id res chain seq x y z
N MET A 1 33.88 -11.88 -5.92
CA MET A 1 33.60 -10.42 -6.06
C MET A 1 32.41 -10.27 -6.99
N SER A 2 31.35 -9.64 -6.50
CA SER A 2 30.41 -8.75 -7.20
C SER A 2 29.10 -8.72 -6.41
N THR A 3 29.13 -7.94 -5.33
CA THR A 3 27.95 -7.50 -4.60
C THR A 3 27.31 -6.40 -5.44
N VAL A 4 26.19 -6.69 -6.08
CA VAL A 4 25.34 -5.65 -6.68
C VAL A 4 24.55 -5.01 -5.55
N ALA A 5 25.07 -3.92 -5.02
CA ALA A 5 24.30 -3.01 -4.17
C ALA A 5 23.21 -2.39 -5.04
N THR A 6 21.94 -2.70 -4.74
CA THR A 6 20.78 -1.95 -5.25
C THR A 6 20.21 -1.19 -4.05
N GLY A 7 20.01 0.11 -4.23
CA GLY A 7 20.05 1.13 -3.18
C GLY A 7 18.85 1.21 -2.23
N ASN A 8 19.09 1.96 -1.15
CA ASN A 8 18.15 2.54 -0.18
C ASN A 8 17.11 1.57 0.42
N SER A 9 17.43 0.96 1.57
CA SER A 9 16.50 0.12 2.32
C SER A 9 15.45 0.95 3.07
N ALA A 10 14.55 1.62 2.34
CA ALA A 10 13.32 2.17 2.93
C ALA A 10 12.59 1.06 3.70
N MET A 11 12.09 1.34 4.90
CA MET A 11 11.37 0.35 5.70
C MET A 11 10.00 0.11 5.05
N GLU A 12 9.71 -1.15 4.69
CA GLU A 12 8.46 -1.52 4.06
C GLU A 12 7.64 -2.44 4.98
N PHE A 13 6.36 -2.12 5.14
CA PHE A 13 5.38 -2.96 5.83
C PHE A 13 4.34 -3.47 4.84
N LEU A 14 3.90 -4.72 5.02
CA LEU A 14 2.84 -5.32 4.22
C LEU A 14 1.85 -6.01 5.13
N TYR A 15 0.63 -5.47 5.19
CA TYR A 15 -0.40 -5.91 6.13
C TYR A 15 -1.73 -6.13 5.44
N CYS A 16 -2.53 -6.99 6.02
CA CYS A 16 -3.87 -7.34 5.58
C CYS A 16 -4.88 -6.86 6.62
N PHE A 17 -5.93 -6.18 6.16
CA PHE A 17 -7.04 -5.68 6.97
C PHE A 17 -8.37 -6.29 6.53
N ALA A 18 -9.26 -6.50 7.50
CA ALA A 18 -10.51 -7.23 7.30
C ALA A 18 -11.59 -6.45 6.53
N ASN A 19 -11.53 -5.12 6.53
CA ASN A 19 -12.54 -4.30 5.85
C ASN A 19 -12.01 -2.89 5.52
N THR A 20 -12.75 -2.19 4.67
CA THR A 20 -12.37 -0.85 4.18
C THR A 20 -12.34 0.18 5.30
N SER A 21 -13.34 0.22 6.19
CA SER A 21 -13.44 1.28 7.19
C SER A 21 -12.30 1.22 8.21
N LEU A 22 -11.88 0.01 8.59
CA LEU A 22 -10.68 -0.21 9.40
C LEU A 22 -9.42 0.23 8.64
N THR A 23 -9.27 -0.20 7.38
CA THR A 23 -8.14 0.17 6.53
C THR A 23 -7.98 1.69 6.43
N GLN A 24 -9.08 2.40 6.18
CA GLN A 24 -9.11 3.87 6.09
C GLN A 24 -8.70 4.52 7.40
N ARG A 25 -9.25 4.07 8.54
CA ARG A 25 -8.92 4.64 9.86
C ARG A 25 -7.46 4.45 10.22
N VAL A 26 -6.90 3.27 9.93
CA VAL A 26 -5.49 2.97 10.20
C VAL A 26 -4.60 3.83 9.31
N LEU A 27 -4.89 3.91 8.00
CA LEU A 27 -4.13 4.75 7.09
C LEU A 27 -4.24 6.23 7.44
N ASP A 28 -5.43 6.77 7.72
CA ASP A 28 -5.61 8.16 8.14
C ASP A 28 -4.82 8.47 9.41
N TYR A 29 -4.89 7.58 10.41
CA TYR A 29 -4.11 7.74 11.63
C TYR A 29 -2.60 7.76 11.34
N LEU A 30 -2.08 6.77 10.63
CA LEU A 30 -0.65 6.68 10.32
C LEU A 30 -0.18 7.87 9.48
N LEU A 31 -0.94 8.27 8.47
CA LEU A 31 -0.61 9.42 7.63
C LEU A 31 -0.62 10.73 8.42
N ARG A 32 -1.54 10.91 9.38
CA ARG A 32 -1.55 12.10 10.26
C ARG A 32 -0.38 12.14 11.23
N GLN A 33 0.02 10.99 11.78
CA GLN A 33 1.13 10.91 12.72
C GLN A 33 2.49 11.00 12.00
N MET A 34 2.58 10.51 10.77
CA MET A 34 3.85 10.30 10.05
C MET A 34 3.99 11.16 8.79
N LYS A 35 3.27 12.28 8.69
CA LYS A 35 3.03 13.08 7.46
C LYS A 35 4.21 13.27 6.49
N LEU A 36 5.44 13.40 6.99
CA LEU A 36 6.64 13.66 6.16
C LEU A 36 7.51 12.42 5.92
N GLN A 37 7.13 11.28 6.48
CA GLN A 37 7.94 10.08 6.56
C GLN A 37 7.34 8.90 5.77
N VAL A 38 6.21 9.08 5.09
CA VAL A 38 5.62 8.03 4.24
C VAL A 38 5.95 8.33 2.79
N ASP A 39 6.80 7.49 2.18
CA ASP A 39 7.24 7.63 0.79
C ASP A 39 6.19 7.09 -0.19
N ALA A 40 5.54 5.98 0.13
CA ALA A 40 4.46 5.46 -0.71
C ALA A 40 3.48 4.59 0.07
N VAL A 41 2.21 4.64 -0.35
CA VAL A 41 1.16 3.71 0.07
C VAL A 41 0.67 2.97 -1.17
N THR A 42 0.54 1.66 -1.08
CA THR A 42 -0.18 0.85 -2.08
C THR A 42 -1.31 0.11 -1.39
N VAL A 43 -2.52 0.20 -1.94
CA VAL A 43 -3.68 -0.56 -1.44
C VAL A 43 -4.17 -1.50 -2.54
N ILE A 44 -4.27 -2.78 -2.21
CA ILE A 44 -4.71 -3.85 -3.09
C ILE A 44 -5.89 -4.54 -2.43
N PHE A 45 -7.00 -4.68 -3.15
CA PHE A 45 -8.12 -5.48 -2.70
C PHE A 45 -8.03 -6.88 -3.30
N LEU A 46 -7.95 -7.89 -2.44
CA LEU A 46 -8.01 -9.31 -2.78
C LEU A 46 -9.30 -9.89 -2.20
N ASN A 47 -9.81 -10.99 -2.76
CA ASN A 47 -10.93 -11.81 -2.26
C ASN A 47 -11.09 -11.76 -0.72
N ASP A 48 -11.81 -10.77 -0.19
CA ASP A 48 -12.10 -10.53 1.24
C ASP A 48 -10.98 -9.91 2.11
N CYS A 49 -9.95 -9.32 1.52
CA CYS A 49 -8.87 -8.70 2.29
C CYS A 49 -8.25 -7.46 1.64
N TRP A 50 -7.90 -6.48 2.49
CA TRP A 50 -7.28 -5.22 2.09
C TRP A 50 -5.79 -5.30 2.38
N VAL A 51 -4.99 -5.54 1.34
CA VAL A 51 -3.54 -5.56 1.46
C VAL A 51 -3.02 -4.14 1.31
N VAL A 52 -2.28 -3.68 2.32
CA VAL A 52 -1.65 -2.36 2.35
C VAL A 52 -0.16 -2.53 2.42
N GLN A 53 0.55 -2.00 1.41
CA GLN A 53 1.97 -1.74 1.50
C GLN A 53 2.18 -0.31 1.99
N LEU A 54 2.96 -0.15 3.06
CA LEU A 54 3.41 1.16 3.54
C LEU A 54 4.93 1.22 3.42
N LYS A 55 5.44 2.25 2.75
CA LYS A 55 6.87 2.52 2.65
C LYS A 55 7.20 3.78 3.42
N LEU A 56 8.13 3.68 4.36
CA LEU A 56 8.62 4.81 5.13
C LEU A 56 9.94 5.33 4.56
N ASP A 57 10.09 6.65 4.60
CA ASP A 57 11.35 7.33 4.34
C ASP A 57 12.39 6.91 5.42
N LEU A 58 13.64 6.80 4.99
CA LEU A 58 14.81 6.51 5.80
C LEU A 58 15.08 7.58 6.87
N ALA A 59 14.55 8.79 6.70
CA ALA A 59 14.65 9.85 7.68
C ALA A 59 13.77 9.63 8.92
N ALA A 60 12.88 8.64 8.91
CA ALA A 60 12.11 8.25 10.10
C ALA A 60 13.02 7.61 11.15
N ASP A 61 12.89 8.05 12.40
CA ASP A 61 13.63 7.44 13.51
C ASP A 61 13.04 6.08 13.91
N ALA A 62 13.76 5.35 14.75
CA ALA A 62 13.36 4.02 15.21
C ALA A 62 12.03 4.04 16.02
N GLU A 63 11.68 5.16 16.64
CA GLU A 63 10.43 5.31 17.40
C GLU A 63 9.23 5.38 16.46
N HIS A 64 9.33 6.15 15.37
CA HIS A 64 8.31 6.21 14.33
C HIS A 64 8.09 4.83 13.70
N TRP A 65 9.15 4.06 13.45
CA TRP A 65 9.03 2.69 12.96
C TRP A 65 8.33 1.77 13.95
N ALA A 66 8.69 1.84 15.23
CA ALA A 66 8.08 1.02 16.28
C ALA A 66 6.60 1.34 16.46
N ASN A 67 6.24 2.64 16.46
CA ASN A 67 4.86 3.09 16.56
C ASN A 67 4.03 2.65 15.35
N CYS A 68 4.58 2.78 14.14
CA CYS A 68 3.94 2.29 12.93
C CYS A 68 3.67 0.78 13.01
N TRP A 69 4.71 0.01 13.36
CA TRP A 69 4.61 -1.44 13.49
C TRP A 69 3.59 -1.86 14.56
N ALA A 70 3.54 -1.17 15.70
CA ALA A 70 2.58 -1.43 16.76
C ALA A 70 1.12 -1.24 16.29
N VAL A 71 0.83 -0.11 15.63
CA VAL A 71 -0.50 0.19 15.09
C VAL A 71 -0.92 -0.85 14.05
N LEU A 72 -0.01 -1.23 13.16
CA LEU A 72 -0.27 -2.23 12.12
C LEU A 72 -0.55 -3.62 12.72
N ASN A 73 0.21 -4.03 13.73
CA ASN A 73 0.00 -5.32 14.41
C ASN A 73 -1.27 -5.36 15.26
N GLU A 74 -1.70 -4.23 15.82
CA GLU A 74 -2.93 -4.17 16.61
C GLU A 74 -4.19 -4.28 15.73
N ASN A 75 -4.13 -3.73 14.52
CA ASN A 75 -5.31 -3.56 13.67
C ASN A 75 -5.34 -4.50 12.45
N GLY A 76 -4.23 -5.14 12.12
CA GLY A 76 -4.09 -5.97 10.94
C GLY A 76 -3.22 -7.20 11.18
N ILE A 77 -3.01 -7.96 10.12
CA ILE A 77 -2.18 -9.17 10.15
C ILE A 77 -1.04 -8.99 9.15
N PRO A 78 0.22 -9.28 9.51
CA PRO A 78 1.32 -9.29 8.55
C PRO A 78 0.97 -10.18 7.36
N TYR A 79 1.14 -9.64 6.14
CA TYR A 79 0.76 -10.33 4.93
C TYR A 79 1.98 -10.84 4.18
N GLN A 80 2.03 -12.14 3.94
CA GLN A 80 3.02 -12.75 3.06
C GLN A 80 2.53 -12.63 1.60
N PRO A 81 3.26 -11.93 0.72
CA PRO A 81 2.79 -11.72 -0.64
C PRO A 81 2.79 -13.01 -1.44
N THR A 82 1.69 -13.25 -2.17
CA THR A 82 1.67 -14.23 -3.26
C THR A 82 2.58 -13.77 -4.40
N THR A 83 2.92 -14.68 -5.32
CA THR A 83 3.71 -14.34 -6.51
C THR A 83 3.09 -13.18 -7.31
N ALA A 84 1.76 -13.19 -7.51
CA ALA A 84 1.07 -12.13 -8.23
C ALA A 84 1.20 -10.78 -7.53
N VAL A 85 0.99 -10.73 -6.20
CA VAL A 85 1.14 -9.50 -5.42
C VAL A 85 2.57 -8.99 -5.45
N ALA A 86 3.56 -9.89 -5.28
CA ALA A 86 4.97 -9.51 -5.32
C ALA A 86 5.37 -8.91 -6.67
N LEU A 87 4.91 -9.50 -7.79
CA LEU A 87 5.17 -8.99 -9.14
C LEU A 87 4.46 -7.67 -9.38
N ALA A 88 3.21 -7.52 -8.93
CA ALA A 88 2.47 -6.27 -9.03
C ALA A 88 3.17 -5.13 -8.27
N LEU A 89 3.57 -5.35 -7.02
CA LEU A 89 4.31 -4.35 -6.23
C LEU A 89 5.65 -3.98 -6.86
N ARG A 90 6.34 -4.96 -7.48
CA ARG A 90 7.58 -4.70 -8.22
C ARG A 90 7.32 -3.82 -9.45
N ASP A 91 6.32 -4.14 -10.26
CA ASP A 91 5.99 -3.41 -11.48
C ASP A 91 5.52 -1.97 -11.15
N LEU A 92 4.73 -1.80 -10.08
CA LEU A 92 4.37 -0.48 -9.54
C LEU A 92 5.61 0.31 -9.11
N ARG A 93 6.54 -0.32 -8.36
CA ARG A 93 7.81 0.30 -7.97
C ARG A 93 8.66 0.71 -9.18
N ALA A 94 8.54 -0.02 -10.29
CA ALA A 94 9.21 0.31 -11.55
C ALA A 94 8.52 1.45 -12.34
N GLY A 95 7.42 2.01 -11.82
CA GLY A 95 6.68 3.13 -12.43
C GLY A 95 5.58 2.71 -13.40
N CYS A 96 5.22 1.42 -13.47
CA CYS A 96 4.04 1.02 -14.24
C CYS A 96 2.77 1.63 -13.61
N SER A 97 1.82 2.04 -14.44
CA SER A 97 0.56 2.58 -13.94
C SER A 97 -0.27 1.49 -13.25
N PRO A 98 -1.10 1.84 -12.24
CA PRO A 98 -2.01 0.89 -11.61
C PRO A 98 -2.85 0.10 -12.61
N ILE A 99 -3.37 0.77 -13.66
CA ILE A 99 -4.20 0.13 -14.69
C ILE A 99 -3.42 -0.95 -15.46
N GLU A 100 -2.17 -0.67 -15.87
CA GLU A 100 -1.33 -1.67 -16.55
C GLU A 100 -1.03 -2.87 -15.66
N VAL A 101 -0.76 -2.62 -14.37
CA VAL A 101 -0.48 -3.66 -13.38
C VAL A 101 -1.71 -4.52 -13.11
N MET A 102 -2.90 -3.91 -12.97
CA MET A 102 -4.17 -4.61 -12.81
C MET A 102 -4.43 -5.56 -13.99
N ASN A 103 -4.27 -5.06 -15.22
CA ASN A 103 -4.47 -5.86 -16.44
C ASN A 103 -3.46 -7.02 -16.57
N ARG A 104 -2.21 -6.81 -16.13
CA ARG A 104 -1.15 -7.81 -16.25
C ARG A 104 -1.24 -8.91 -15.20
N HIS A 105 -1.56 -8.54 -13.95
CA HIS A 105 -1.49 -9.45 -12.80
C HIS A 105 -2.86 -9.89 -12.28
N HIS A 106 -3.94 -9.40 -12.89
CA HIS A 106 -5.32 -9.72 -12.52
C HIS A 106 -5.62 -9.40 -11.04
N LEU A 107 -5.11 -8.26 -10.55
CA LEU A 107 -5.32 -7.76 -9.19
C LEU A 107 -6.12 -6.46 -9.21
N SER A 108 -6.79 -6.13 -8.10
CA SER A 108 -7.43 -4.83 -7.91
C SER A 108 -6.50 -3.87 -7.17
N ILE A 109 -5.81 -3.00 -7.90
CA ILE A 109 -4.99 -1.94 -7.32
C ILE A 109 -5.89 -0.73 -7.06
N VAL A 110 -6.17 -0.47 -5.79
CA VAL A 110 -7.06 0.62 -5.36
C VAL A 110 -6.32 1.95 -5.35
N SER A 111 -5.08 1.95 -4.86
CA SER A 111 -4.22 3.14 -4.90
C SER A 111 -2.74 2.76 -4.89
N HIS A 112 -1.91 3.64 -5.43
CA HIS A 112 -0.45 3.55 -5.38
C HIS A 112 0.18 4.94 -5.48
N GLY A 113 1.14 5.25 -4.60
CA GLY A 113 1.98 6.46 -4.71
C GLY A 113 2.13 7.21 -3.38
N GLN A 114 2.62 8.44 -3.46
CA GLN A 114 2.77 9.31 -2.28
C GLN A 114 1.40 9.69 -1.70
N PRO A 115 1.23 9.61 -0.37
CA PRO A 115 0.02 10.10 0.28
C PRO A 115 -0.01 11.63 0.20
N GLN A 116 -0.98 12.20 -0.49
CA GLN A 116 -1.19 13.66 -0.44
C GLN A 116 -1.94 14.01 0.87
N PRO A 117 -1.64 15.14 1.53
CA PRO A 117 -2.31 15.54 2.78
C PRO A 117 -3.84 15.65 2.65
N ASP A 118 -4.33 16.00 1.45
CA ASP A 118 -5.75 16.11 1.11
C ASP A 118 -6.32 14.78 0.54
N ALA A 119 -5.45 13.79 0.29
CA ALA A 119 -5.85 12.52 -0.32
C ALA A 119 -6.54 11.54 0.64
N VAL A 120 -6.58 11.81 1.95
CA VAL A 120 -7.47 11.03 2.85
C VAL A 120 -8.91 11.19 2.39
N ASP A 121 -9.31 12.39 1.99
CA ASP A 121 -10.64 12.67 1.46
C ASP A 121 -10.78 12.15 0.01
N CYS A 122 -9.72 12.22 -0.82
CA CYS A 122 -9.73 11.57 -2.14
C CYS A 122 -9.79 10.03 -2.06
N PHE A 123 -9.30 9.41 -0.98
CA PHE A 123 -9.44 7.98 -0.77
C PHE A 123 -10.91 7.61 -0.60
N GLN A 124 -11.73 8.50 -0.04
CA GLN A 124 -13.19 8.34 0.01
C GLN A 124 -13.82 8.56 -1.37
N GLU A 125 -13.39 9.56 -2.13
CA GLU A 125 -13.93 9.83 -3.48
C GLU A 125 -13.58 8.75 -4.50
N ILE A 126 -12.33 8.27 -4.53
CA ILE A 126 -11.88 7.16 -5.39
C ILE A 126 -12.54 5.85 -4.95
N PHE A 127 -12.81 5.67 -3.65
CA PHE A 127 -13.54 4.50 -3.15
C PHE A 127 -15.05 4.54 -3.47
N VAL A 128 -15.70 5.70 -3.37
CA VAL A 128 -17.11 5.91 -3.75
C VAL A 128 -17.30 5.86 -5.27
N ALA A 129 -16.33 6.34 -6.05
CA ALA A 129 -16.34 6.26 -7.51
C ALA A 129 -15.87 4.90 -8.07
N GLY A 130 -15.19 4.08 -7.26
CA GLY A 130 -14.38 2.93 -7.69
C GLY A 130 -15.01 1.55 -7.62
N LEU A 131 -16.32 1.40 -7.42
CA LEU A 131 -17.04 0.15 -7.72
C LEU A 131 -17.65 0.11 -9.13
N GLY A 132 -17.42 1.15 -9.95
CA GLY A 132 -17.92 1.23 -11.32
C GLY A 132 -17.02 0.62 -12.39
N TYR A 133 -15.79 0.20 -12.06
CA TYR A 133 -14.85 -0.39 -13.01
C TYR A 133 -14.50 -1.83 -12.64
N CYS A 134 -15.21 -2.78 -13.24
CA CYS A 134 -14.68 -4.14 -13.40
C CYS A 134 -13.57 -4.08 -14.44
N PRO A 135 -12.30 -4.36 -14.10
CA PRO A 135 -11.30 -4.52 -15.14
C PRO A 135 -11.73 -5.68 -16.06
N PRO A 136 -11.53 -5.58 -17.39
CA PRO A 136 -11.93 -6.63 -18.35
C PRO A 136 -11.34 -8.02 -18.07
N SER A 137 -10.43 -8.12 -17.10
CA SER A 137 -9.77 -9.33 -16.65
C SER A 137 -10.56 -10.17 -15.64
N LEU A 138 -11.76 -9.71 -15.23
CA LEU A 138 -12.65 -10.38 -14.25
C LEU A 138 -13.97 -10.89 -14.89
N ILE A 139 -14.03 -11.03 -16.22
CA ILE A 139 -15.13 -11.66 -16.97
C ILE A 139 -14.74 -13.05 -17.50
#